data_AF-A0A927UG96-F1
#
_entry.id   AF-A0A927UG96-F1
#
_cell.length_a   1.000
_cell.length_b   1.000
_cell.length_c   1.000
_cell.angle_alpha   90.00
_cell.angle_beta   90.00
_cell.angle_gamma   90.00
#
_symmetry.space_group_name_H-M   'P 1'
#
loop_
_entity.id
_entity.type
_entity.pdbx_description
1 polymer ?
#
loop_
_entity_poly.entity_id
_entity_poly.type
_entity_poly.pdbx_seq_one_letter_code
_entity_poly.pdbx_strand_id
1 'polypeptide(L)'
;MGDYKNKYMNTENAASRFNDERYRDYVLYHAIQEDKRLCVGISVKDRMELTKIKSTFNDVMTYITTDYEGSGELYLEMCRKGCLNDFYSYDQIIEEYEKNGVFFDDEEKESIKKHMGYELLDLMSGRFFDYKFPTATWNYAIIGMMFGYPIDITAVDILEH
;
A
#
# COMPACT_ATOMS: atom_id res chain seq x y z
N MET A 1 14.13 -15.80 11.81
CA MET A 1 12.86 -15.37 11.19
C MET A 1 12.07 -14.35 12.02
N GLY A 2 12.53 -13.92 13.21
CA GLY A 2 11.76 -13.07 14.13
C GLY A 2 11.91 -11.54 14.01
N ASP A 3 12.71 -11.02 13.05
CA ASP A 3 13.04 -9.58 12.97
C ASP A 3 12.46 -8.88 11.71
N TYR A 4 11.90 -9.65 10.77
CA TYR A 4 11.38 -9.13 9.49
C TYR A 4 9.94 -8.60 9.61
N LYS A 5 9.08 -9.24 10.43
CA LYS A 5 7.70 -8.78 10.68
C LYS A 5 7.65 -7.33 11.20
N ASN A 6 8.52 -7.00 12.15
CA ASN A 6 8.62 -5.64 12.69
C ASN A 6 9.21 -4.61 11.72
N LYS A 7 9.88 -5.02 10.64
CA LYS A 7 10.52 -4.09 9.71
C LYS A 7 9.61 -3.64 8.57
N TYR A 8 8.62 -4.46 8.19
CA TYR A 8 7.82 -4.23 6.98
C TYR A 8 6.31 -4.22 7.20
N MET A 9 5.76 -4.91 8.22
CA MET A 9 4.31 -5.09 8.37
C MET A 9 3.81 -4.79 9.78
N ASN A 10 4.14 -3.61 10.27
CA ASN A 10 3.29 -2.96 11.25
C ASN A 10 2.78 -1.69 10.56
N THR A 11 1.46 -1.53 10.43
CA THR A 11 0.80 -0.30 9.93
C THR A 11 1.26 0.95 10.70
N GLU A 12 1.61 0.79 11.97
CA GLU A 12 2.27 1.75 12.84
C GLU A 12 3.77 1.93 12.54
N ASN A 13 4.51 0.94 12.00
CA ASN A 13 5.89 1.14 11.48
C ASN A 13 5.90 1.79 10.08
N ALA A 14 4.85 1.58 9.30
CA ALA A 14 4.57 2.30 8.06
C ALA A 14 4.09 3.74 8.29
N ALA A 15 3.83 4.14 9.55
CA ALA A 15 3.49 5.51 9.92
C ALA A 15 4.55 6.16 10.82
N SER A 16 5.17 5.43 11.74
CA SER A 16 6.08 5.97 12.77
C SER A 16 7.51 6.23 12.29
N ARG A 17 7.95 5.59 11.19
CA ARG A 17 9.26 5.88 10.57
C ARG A 17 9.26 7.16 9.72
N PHE A 18 8.13 7.86 9.62
CA PHE A 18 7.91 9.03 8.76
C PHE A 18 8.07 10.37 9.47
N ASN A 19 8.38 10.37 10.78
CA ASN A 19 8.53 11.58 11.59
C ASN A 19 9.96 12.16 11.66
N ASP A 20 10.95 11.55 11.00
CA ASP A 20 12.29 12.16 10.85
C ASP A 20 12.34 12.96 9.54
N GLU A 21 12.54 14.28 9.64
CA GLU A 21 12.61 15.21 8.50
C GLU A 21 13.65 14.79 7.45
N ARG A 22 14.72 14.11 7.85
CA ARG A 22 15.79 13.65 6.94
C ARG A 22 15.35 12.47 6.06
N TYR A 23 14.30 11.76 6.48
CA TYR A 23 13.74 10.66 5.73
C TYR A 23 12.55 11.08 4.86
N ARG A 24 12.06 12.32 4.94
CA ARG A 24 10.85 12.73 4.21
C ARG A 24 11.08 12.83 2.70
N ASP A 25 12.13 13.53 2.28
CA ASP A 25 12.54 13.61 0.87
C ASP A 25 13.09 12.27 0.37
N TYR A 26 13.83 11.55 1.22
CA TYR A 26 14.35 10.21 0.93
C TYR A 26 13.22 9.17 0.76
N VAL A 27 12.17 9.21 1.58
CA VAL A 27 11.04 8.27 1.52
C VAL A 27 10.07 8.64 0.41
N LEU A 28 9.82 9.92 0.12
CA LEU A 28 9.05 10.29 -1.08
C LEU A 28 9.78 9.89 -2.37
N TYR A 29 11.11 10.00 -2.39
CA TYR A 29 11.95 9.56 -3.50
C TYR A 29 12.02 8.02 -3.59
N HIS A 30 12.26 7.31 -2.48
CA HIS A 30 12.44 5.84 -2.45
C HIS A 30 11.15 5.01 -2.35
N ALA A 31 10.05 5.53 -1.79
CA ALA A 31 8.75 4.88 -1.90
C ALA A 31 8.33 4.77 -3.37
N ILE A 32 8.84 5.64 -4.24
CA ILE A 32 8.58 5.63 -5.67
C ILE A 32 9.71 4.95 -6.47
N GLN A 33 10.96 4.90 -5.98
CA GLN A 33 12.15 4.55 -6.80
C GLN A 33 12.59 3.07 -6.91
N GLU A 34 11.81 2.08 -6.49
CA GLU A 34 12.16 0.68 -6.80
C GLU A 34 11.03 -0.09 -7.50
N ASP A 35 10.11 0.61 -8.18
CA ASP A 35 8.98 0.00 -8.92
C ASP A 35 8.08 -0.93 -8.10
N LYS A 36 8.19 -0.90 -6.77
CA LYS A 36 7.51 -1.84 -5.89
C LYS A 36 6.37 -1.23 -5.10
N ARG A 37 6.50 -0.01 -4.56
CA ARG A 37 5.39 0.59 -3.79
C ARG A 37 4.56 1.50 -4.67
N LEU A 38 3.26 1.27 -4.67
CA LEU A 38 2.29 1.99 -5.48
C LEU A 38 1.50 2.99 -4.65
N CYS A 39 1.33 2.75 -3.35
CA CYS A 39 0.65 3.61 -2.41
C CYS A 39 1.48 3.87 -1.15
N VAL A 40 1.30 5.04 -0.56
CA VAL A 40 1.90 5.43 0.73
C VAL A 40 0.97 6.39 1.48
N GLY A 41 0.94 6.26 2.80
CA GLY A 41 0.32 7.23 3.71
C GLY A 41 1.40 8.01 4.46
N ILE A 42 1.25 9.33 4.58
CA ILE A 42 2.19 10.21 5.27
C ILE A 42 1.45 11.22 6.15
N SER A 43 1.96 11.48 7.35
CA SER A 43 1.55 12.65 8.13
C SER A 43 2.28 13.88 7.57
N VAL A 44 1.54 14.98 7.34
CA VAL A 44 2.06 16.27 6.87
C VAL A 44 1.81 17.34 7.92
N LYS A 45 2.84 18.17 8.17
CA LYS A 45 2.86 19.09 9.32
C LYS A 45 1.86 20.23 9.15
N ASP A 46 1.69 20.69 7.92
CA ASP A 46 0.81 21.79 7.60
C ASP A 46 0.36 21.77 6.12
N ARG A 47 -0.51 22.72 5.77
CA ARG A 47 -1.07 22.87 4.42
C ARG A 47 -0.05 23.35 3.38
N MET A 48 1.01 24.04 3.79
CA MET A 48 2.05 24.52 2.87
C MET A 48 2.86 23.33 2.37
N GLU A 49 3.24 22.43 3.27
CA GLU A 49 3.89 21.17 2.94
C GLU A 49 3.02 20.28 2.04
N LEU A 50 1.74 20.12 2.38
CA LEU A 50 0.79 19.39 1.54
C LEU A 50 0.77 19.93 0.10
N THR A 51 0.77 21.26 -0.05
CA THR A 51 0.77 21.92 -1.37
C THR A 51 2.06 21.62 -2.13
N LYS A 52 3.22 21.65 -1.46
CA LYS A 52 4.52 21.32 -2.07
C LYS A 52 4.58 19.86 -2.55
N ILE A 53 4.07 18.93 -1.75
CA ILE A 53 4.05 17.50 -2.12
C ILE A 53 3.14 17.30 -3.34
N LYS A 54 1.92 17.84 -3.29
CA LYS A 54 0.97 17.74 -4.40
C LYS A 54 1.53 18.33 -5.70
N SER A 55 2.17 19.49 -5.66
CA SER A 55 2.76 20.09 -6.87
C SER A 55 3.94 19.31 -7.43
N THR A 56 4.74 18.67 -6.57
CA THR A 56 5.92 17.89 -6.98
C THR A 56 5.54 16.61 -7.72
N PHE A 57 4.47 15.94 -7.30
CA PHE A 57 4.12 14.60 -7.80
C PHE A 57 2.81 14.57 -8.61
N ASN A 58 2.22 15.74 -8.93
CA ASN A 58 0.88 15.84 -9.55
C ASN A 58 0.72 15.04 -10.83
N ASP A 59 1.80 14.87 -11.58
CA ASP A 59 1.76 14.21 -12.89
C ASP A 59 1.66 12.69 -12.77
N VAL A 60 2.19 12.10 -11.68
CA VAL A 60 2.34 10.65 -11.51
C VAL A 60 1.52 10.07 -10.35
N MET A 61 1.12 10.89 -9.38
CA MET A 61 0.37 10.46 -8.20
C MET A 61 -1.03 11.07 -8.15
N THR A 62 -1.88 10.41 -7.38
CA THR A 62 -3.22 10.82 -6.93
C THR A 62 -3.24 10.85 -5.40
N TYR A 63 -4.20 11.56 -4.80
CA TYR A 63 -4.13 11.88 -3.37
C TYR A 63 -5.50 11.90 -2.68
N ILE A 64 -5.54 11.45 -1.42
CA ILE A 64 -6.61 11.68 -0.46
C ILE A 64 -6.00 12.37 0.76
N THR A 65 -6.70 13.38 1.28
CA THR A 65 -6.26 14.08 2.49
C THR A 65 -7.34 13.95 3.55
N THR A 66 -6.95 13.50 4.74
CA THR A 66 -7.82 13.37 5.90
C THR A 66 -7.30 14.27 7.01
N ASP A 67 -8.17 15.11 7.55
CA ASP A 67 -7.86 15.96 8.71
C ASP A 67 -8.24 15.18 9.97
N TYR A 68 -7.27 14.92 10.85
CA TYR A 68 -7.56 14.31 12.15
C TYR A 68 -7.94 15.42 13.12
N GLU A 69 -9.25 15.63 13.29
CA GLU A 69 -9.79 16.65 14.19
C GLU A 69 -9.13 16.55 15.58
N GLY A 70 -8.44 17.62 15.99
CA GLY A 70 -7.83 17.75 17.30
C GLY A 70 -6.33 17.43 17.41
N SER A 71 -5.70 16.82 16.39
CA SER A 71 -4.24 16.61 16.39
C SER A 71 -3.46 17.77 15.77
N GLY A 72 -4.10 18.54 14.88
CA GLY A 72 -3.41 19.53 14.05
C GLY A 72 -2.53 18.91 12.96
N GLU A 73 -2.52 17.58 12.84
CA GLU A 73 -1.80 16.85 11.81
C GLU A 73 -2.75 16.51 10.64
N LEU A 74 -2.25 16.71 9.44
CA LEU A 74 -2.94 16.32 8.22
C LEU A 74 -2.39 14.97 7.77
N TYR A 75 -3.25 14.01 7.44
CA TYR A 75 -2.82 12.75 6.85
C TYR A 75 -3.04 12.78 5.34
N LEU A 76 -2.00 12.46 4.58
CA LEU A 76 -2.02 12.37 3.13
C LEU A 76 -1.79 10.93 2.70
N GLU A 77 -2.79 10.33 2.06
CA GLU A 77 -2.62 9.11 1.30
C GLU A 77 -2.34 9.49 -0.15
N MET A 78 -1.33 8.87 -0.74
CA MET A 78 -0.97 9.09 -2.13
C MET A 78 -0.64 7.78 -2.84
N CYS A 79 -1.16 7.63 -4.04
CA CYS A 79 -0.93 6.45 -4.89
C CYS A 79 -0.49 6.86 -6.28
N ARG A 80 0.29 6.01 -6.97
CA ARG A 80 0.51 6.15 -8.41
C ARG A 80 -0.84 6.18 -9.12
N LYS A 81 -0.93 6.94 -10.21
CA LYS A 81 -2.11 6.91 -11.11
C LYS A 81 -2.24 5.51 -11.73
N GLY A 82 -3.47 5.04 -11.91
CA GLY A 82 -3.77 3.74 -12.52
C GLY A 82 -4.17 2.69 -11.50
N CYS A 83 -4.06 1.43 -11.93
CA CYS A 83 -4.52 0.24 -11.21
C CYS A 83 -3.36 -0.75 -11.00
N LEU A 84 -3.57 -1.83 -10.24
CA LEU A 84 -2.53 -2.84 -10.04
C LEU A 84 -2.17 -3.59 -11.32
N ASN A 85 -3.12 -3.76 -12.25
CA ASN A 85 -2.86 -4.40 -13.55
C ASN A 85 -1.85 -3.65 -14.41
N ASP A 86 -1.63 -2.36 -14.16
CA ASP A 86 -0.61 -1.57 -14.87
C ASP A 86 0.82 -1.95 -14.43
N PHE A 87 0.97 -2.61 -13.28
CA PHE A 87 2.26 -2.93 -12.65
C PHE A 87 2.49 -4.43 -12.46
N TYR A 88 1.42 -5.23 -12.36
CA TYR A 88 1.48 -6.65 -12.07
C TYR A 88 0.66 -7.49 -13.06
N SER A 89 1.20 -8.64 -13.44
CA SER A 89 0.46 -9.65 -14.20
C SER A 89 -0.30 -10.55 -13.24
N TYR A 90 -1.63 -10.60 -13.36
CA TYR A 90 -2.50 -11.45 -12.54
C TYR A 90 -1.99 -12.91 -12.48
N ASP A 91 -1.75 -13.54 -13.63
CA ASP A 91 -1.32 -14.94 -13.68
C ASP A 91 0.01 -15.19 -12.94
N GLN A 92 0.95 -14.24 -13.03
CA GLN A 92 2.25 -14.34 -12.35
C GLN A 92 2.09 -14.18 -10.83
N ILE A 93 1.22 -13.28 -10.39
CA ILE A 93 0.93 -13.08 -8.97
C ILE A 93 0.35 -14.36 -8.36
N ILE A 94 -0.64 -14.96 -9.01
CA ILE A 94 -1.24 -16.22 -8.55
C ILE A 94 -0.18 -17.33 -8.50
N GLU A 95 0.61 -17.49 -9.55
CA GLU A 95 1.67 -18.50 -9.59
C GLU A 95 2.70 -18.32 -8.46
N GLU A 96 3.11 -17.08 -8.18
CA GLU A 96 4.09 -16.80 -7.11
C GLU A 96 3.51 -17.05 -5.71
N TYR A 97 2.23 -16.74 -5.46
CA TYR A 97 1.59 -17.10 -4.20
C TYR A 97 1.47 -18.63 -4.02
N GLU A 98 1.10 -19.35 -5.08
CA GLU A 98 1.01 -20.81 -5.05
C GLU A 98 2.38 -21.47 -4.80
N LYS A 99 3.47 -20.92 -5.36
CA LYS A 99 4.86 -21.36 -5.04
C LYS A 99 5.22 -21.18 -3.56
N ASN A 100 4.59 -20.20 -2.89
CA ASN A 100 4.77 -19.94 -1.46
C ASN A 100 3.71 -20.66 -0.60
N GLY A 101 2.94 -21.58 -1.17
CA GLY A 101 1.97 -22.42 -0.44
C GLY A 101 0.63 -21.76 -0.17
N VAL A 102 0.36 -20.59 -0.75
CA VAL A 102 -0.95 -19.92 -0.67
C VAL A 102 -1.78 -20.32 -1.88
N PHE A 103 -2.91 -20.98 -1.63
CA PHE A 103 -3.84 -21.39 -2.67
C PHE A 103 -5.13 -20.62 -2.51
N PHE A 104 -5.47 -19.84 -3.53
CA PHE A 104 -6.74 -19.11 -3.59
C PHE A 104 -7.80 -19.99 -4.27
N ASP A 105 -9.01 -20.01 -3.72
CA ASP A 105 -10.15 -20.61 -4.41
C ASP A 105 -10.63 -19.76 -5.60
N ASP A 106 -11.61 -20.24 -6.36
CA ASP A 106 -12.11 -19.55 -7.56
C ASP A 106 -12.75 -18.19 -7.22
N GLU A 107 -13.41 -18.06 -6.07
CA GLU A 107 -14.04 -16.81 -5.62
C GLU A 107 -13.00 -15.77 -5.20
N GLU A 108 -11.97 -16.20 -4.49
CA GLU A 108 -10.82 -15.39 -4.13
C GLU A 108 -10.03 -14.96 -5.37
N LYS A 109 -9.82 -15.86 -6.34
CA LYS A 109 -9.15 -15.56 -7.62
C LYS A 109 -9.89 -14.50 -8.42
N GLU A 110 -11.21 -14.59 -8.53
CA GLU A 110 -12.04 -13.57 -9.18
C GLU A 110 -12.02 -12.25 -8.39
N SER A 111 -12.00 -12.32 -7.05
CA SER A 111 -11.86 -11.14 -6.19
C SER A 111 -10.54 -10.42 -6.41
N ILE A 112 -9.41 -11.14 -6.44
CA ILE A 112 -8.08 -10.56 -6.73
C ILE A 112 -8.11 -9.87 -8.10
N LYS A 113 -8.55 -10.60 -9.14
CA LYS A 113 -8.59 -10.09 -10.51
C LYS A 113 -9.43 -8.82 -10.64
N LYS A 114 -10.59 -8.80 -10.01
CA LYS A 114 -11.49 -7.64 -9.96
C LYS A 114 -10.82 -6.44 -9.29
N HIS A 115 -10.23 -6.63 -8.12
CA HIS A 115 -9.62 -5.54 -7.35
C HIS A 115 -8.33 -5.02 -7.98
N MET A 116 -7.59 -5.86 -8.70
CA MET A 116 -6.43 -5.39 -9.47
C MET A 116 -6.80 -4.39 -10.58
N GLY A 117 -8.05 -4.40 -11.04
CA GLY A 117 -8.58 -3.47 -12.04
C GLY A 117 -9.13 -2.16 -11.49
N TYR A 118 -9.15 -1.95 -10.18
CA TYR A 118 -9.59 -0.68 -9.59
C TYR A 118 -8.44 0.33 -9.51
N GLU A 119 -8.80 1.61 -9.56
CA GLU A 119 -7.86 2.70 -9.30
C GLU A 119 -7.22 2.54 -7.92
N LEU A 120 -5.90 2.69 -7.87
CA LEU A 120 -5.11 2.51 -6.65
C LEU A 120 -5.61 3.39 -5.50
N LEU A 121 -6.05 4.61 -5.81
CA LEU A 121 -6.57 5.53 -4.81
C LEU A 121 -7.89 5.06 -4.20
N ASP A 122 -8.77 4.44 -4.99
CA ASP A 122 -10.04 3.91 -4.47
C ASP A 122 -9.80 2.65 -3.62
N LEU A 123 -8.78 1.84 -3.93
CA LEU A 123 -8.33 0.76 -3.07
C LEU A 123 -7.79 1.31 -1.74
N MET A 124 -6.94 2.34 -1.80
CA MET A 124 -6.33 2.97 -0.63
C MET A 124 -7.34 3.72 0.24
N SER A 125 -8.44 4.22 -0.32
CA SER A 125 -9.46 4.94 0.45
C SER A 125 -10.30 4.01 1.35
N GLY A 126 -10.09 2.68 1.27
CA GLY A 126 -10.90 1.69 1.97
C GLY A 126 -12.33 1.55 1.41
N ARG A 127 -12.60 2.04 0.19
CA ARG A 127 -13.94 2.00 -0.42
C ARG A 127 -14.39 0.57 -0.71
N PHE A 128 -13.46 -0.29 -1.14
CA PHE A 128 -13.76 -1.65 -1.61
C PHE A 128 -13.48 -2.73 -0.57
N PHE A 129 -12.47 -2.52 0.28
CA PHE A 129 -12.18 -3.40 1.41
C PHE A 129 -11.46 -2.61 2.50
N ASP A 130 -11.56 -3.08 3.74
CA ASP A 130 -10.83 -2.50 4.85
C ASP A 130 -9.38 -3.01 4.83
N TYR A 131 -8.47 -2.19 4.32
CA TYR A 131 -7.04 -2.54 4.29
C TYR A 131 -6.38 -2.44 5.67
N LYS A 132 -7.01 -1.78 6.64
CA LYS A 132 -6.50 -1.66 8.02
C LYS A 132 -6.84 -2.89 8.84
N PHE A 133 -7.95 -3.54 8.51
CA PHE A 133 -8.43 -4.76 9.16
C PHE A 133 -8.84 -5.81 8.10
N PRO A 134 -7.87 -6.37 7.34
CA PRO A 134 -8.15 -7.37 6.32
C PRO A 134 -8.73 -8.65 6.95
N THR A 135 -9.89 -9.09 6.45
CA THR A 135 -10.59 -10.28 6.97
C THR A 135 -10.57 -11.46 6.00
N ALA A 136 -10.28 -11.23 4.72
CA ALA A 136 -10.20 -12.27 3.70
C ALA A 136 -8.75 -12.43 3.21
N THR A 137 -8.36 -13.65 2.87
CA THR A 137 -7.05 -14.03 2.33
C THR A 137 -6.61 -13.12 1.19
N TRP A 138 -7.51 -12.88 0.24
CA TRP A 138 -7.24 -12.08 -0.93
C TRP A 138 -6.95 -10.61 -0.60
N ASN A 139 -7.45 -10.07 0.52
CA ASN A 139 -7.15 -8.70 0.94
C ASN A 139 -5.65 -8.53 1.17
N TYR A 140 -5.00 -9.50 1.82
CA TYR A 140 -3.57 -9.46 2.10
C TYR A 140 -2.74 -9.43 0.82
N ALA A 141 -3.17 -10.15 -0.23
CA ALA A 141 -2.51 -10.12 -1.54
C ALA A 141 -2.61 -8.73 -2.19
N ILE A 142 -3.80 -8.11 -2.17
CA ILE A 142 -4.01 -6.75 -2.70
C ILE A 142 -3.19 -5.72 -1.92
N ILE A 143 -3.21 -5.78 -0.58
CA ILE A 143 -2.41 -4.92 0.31
C ILE A 143 -0.91 -5.08 0.01
N GLY A 144 -0.46 -6.33 -0.11
CA GLY A 144 0.90 -6.68 -0.47
C GLY A 144 1.38 -5.97 -1.72
N MET A 145 0.60 -6.08 -2.80
CA MET A 145 0.90 -5.41 -4.06
C MET A 145 0.85 -3.88 -3.95
N MET A 146 -0.16 -3.30 -3.29
CA MET A 146 -0.28 -1.85 -3.16
C MET A 146 0.91 -1.21 -2.44
N PHE A 147 1.38 -1.84 -1.36
CA PHE A 147 2.48 -1.33 -0.54
C PHE A 147 3.85 -1.88 -0.96
N GLY A 148 3.91 -2.71 -1.99
CA GLY A 148 5.14 -3.29 -2.51
C GLY A 148 5.83 -4.25 -1.55
N TYR A 149 5.06 -4.99 -0.76
CA TYR A 149 5.60 -6.03 0.10
C TYR A 149 6.06 -7.24 -0.73
N PRO A 150 7.18 -7.87 -0.37
CA PRO A 150 7.58 -9.13 -0.99
C PRO A 150 6.49 -10.19 -0.83
N ILE A 151 6.25 -10.96 -1.90
CA ILE A 151 5.18 -11.99 -1.94
C ILE A 151 5.37 -13.02 -0.83
N ASP A 152 6.60 -13.49 -0.61
CA ASP A 152 6.95 -14.45 0.45
C ASP A 152 6.57 -13.93 1.85
N ILE A 153 6.72 -12.63 2.09
CA ILE A 153 6.33 -12.02 3.36
C ILE A 153 4.80 -11.98 3.52
N THR A 154 4.09 -11.58 2.47
CA THR A 154 2.61 -11.54 2.51
C THR A 154 1.99 -12.93 2.54
N ALA A 155 2.64 -13.93 1.94
CA ALA A 155 2.21 -15.32 1.97
C ALA A 155 2.29 -15.91 3.39
N VAL A 156 3.37 -15.60 4.13
CA VAL A 156 3.48 -15.99 5.54
C VAL A 156 2.33 -15.41 6.37
N ASP A 157 1.99 -14.14 6.17
CA ASP A 157 0.88 -13.52 6.90
C ASP A 157 -0.48 -14.13 6.54
N ILE A 158 -0.71 -14.44 5.27
CA ILE A 158 -1.91 -15.15 4.82
C ILE A 158 -2.02 -16.52 5.51
N LEU A 159 -0.94 -17.28 5.59
CA LEU A 159 -0.95 -18.64 6.15
C LEU A 159 -1.08 -18.67 7.68
N GLU A 160 -0.78 -17.55 8.35
CA GLU A 160 -0.88 -17.42 9.80
C GLU A 160 -2.23 -16.87 10.29
N HIS A 161 -3.12 -16.44 9.38
CA HIS A 161 -4.47 -15.94 9.67
C HIS A 161 -5.55 -16.91 9.19
#